data_AF-A0A8B7P323-F1
#
_entry.id   AF-A0A8B7P323-F1
#
_cell.length_a   1.000
_cell.length_b   1.000
_cell.length_c   1.000
_cell.angle_alpha   90.00
_cell.angle_beta   90.00
_cell.angle_gamma   90.00
#
_symmetry.space_group_name_H-M   'P 1'
#
loop_
_entity.id
_entity.type
_entity.pdbx_description
1 polymer ?
#
loop_
_entity_poly.entity_id
_entity_poly.type
_entity_poly.pdbx_seq_one_letter_code
_entity_poly.pdbx_strand_id
1 'polypeptide(L)'
;MEVNLFPNKTIIVSYDVSPGCGSFIMFTIQFVIGYTDESRTGPTLDFPISEPKSTIVIGTAEVPDICLTSSLYIGYSQPIDGKPNTGDEFFPLPLYQLGDDRNLYSYHVGASDVVFHWPTNLTAYDVCGVLLGTTLTITAKKDGATWMVPISNGTTTFPNLAHSLPSWVYLRIDSLNITLIDFYMYPIV
;
A
#
# COMPACT_ATOMS: atom_id res chain seq x y z
N MET A 1 0.17 8.79 -18.48
CA MET A 1 1.39 8.04 -18.09
C MET A 1 0.97 6.64 -17.64
N GLU A 2 1.86 5.65 -17.66
CA GLU A 2 1.57 4.29 -17.20
C GLU A 2 2.67 3.79 -16.27
N VAL A 3 2.28 3.11 -15.18
CA VAL A 3 3.20 2.55 -14.19
C VAL A 3 2.97 1.04 -14.09
N ASN A 4 4.03 0.28 -14.30
CA ASN A 4 4.04 -1.17 -14.14
C ASN A 4 5.03 -1.56 -13.04
N LEU A 5 4.55 -2.30 -12.03
CA LEU A 5 5.36 -2.84 -10.94
C LEU A 5 5.67 -4.32 -11.20
N PHE A 6 6.94 -4.69 -11.17
CA PHE A 6 7.38 -6.09 -11.17
C PHE A 6 8.04 -6.41 -9.82
N PRO A 7 7.44 -7.27 -8.98
CA PRO A 7 7.95 -7.63 -7.66
C PRO A 7 9.39 -8.09 -7.73
N ASN A 8 10.23 -7.60 -6.81
CA ASN A 8 11.63 -8.01 -6.66
C ASN A 8 12.51 -7.79 -7.90
N LYS A 9 12.06 -7.01 -8.88
CA LYS A 9 12.82 -6.73 -10.11
C LYS A 9 12.88 -5.25 -10.43
N THR A 10 11.75 -4.62 -10.72
CA THR A 10 11.78 -3.33 -11.43
C THR A 10 10.43 -2.61 -11.38
N ILE A 11 10.45 -1.29 -11.27
CA ILE A 11 9.31 -0.43 -11.62
C ILE A 11 9.59 0.22 -12.96
N ILE A 12 8.59 0.15 -13.83
CA ILE A 12 8.65 0.67 -15.18
C ILE A 12 7.60 1.78 -15.29
N VAL A 13 8.06 3.03 -15.36
CA VAL A 13 7.20 4.18 -15.65
C VAL A 13 7.36 4.52 -17.12
N SER A 14 6.30 4.31 -17.91
CA SER A 14 6.26 4.70 -19.31
C SER A 14 5.52 6.02 -19.43
N TYR A 15 6.14 6.99 -20.11
CA TYR A 15 5.56 8.30 -20.32
C TYR A 15 5.56 8.66 -21.81
N ASP A 16 4.48 9.33 -22.21
CA ASP A 16 4.34 9.99 -23.49
C ASP A 16 3.92 11.43 -23.21
N VAL A 17 4.87 12.33 -23.37
CA VAL A 17 4.72 13.77 -23.20
C VAL A 17 4.88 14.51 -24.52
N SER A 18 4.49 13.85 -25.63
CA SER A 18 4.49 14.46 -26.96
C SER A 18 3.85 15.85 -26.95
N PRO A 19 4.43 16.82 -27.67
CA PRO A 19 4.33 18.22 -27.30
C PRO A 19 2.93 18.79 -27.57
N GLY A 20 2.20 19.04 -26.49
CA GLY A 20 1.36 20.24 -26.39
C GLY A 20 2.14 21.30 -25.60
N CYS A 21 2.52 22.41 -26.25
CA CYS A 21 3.07 23.66 -25.69
C CYS A 21 3.96 23.64 -24.41
N GLY A 22 4.79 22.61 -24.21
CA GLY A 22 5.86 22.64 -23.21
C GLY A 22 6.57 21.29 -23.10
N SER A 23 7.89 21.26 -23.15
CA SER A 23 8.71 20.07 -22.91
C SER A 23 8.89 19.88 -21.42
N PHE A 24 8.45 18.74 -20.89
CA PHE A 24 8.68 18.35 -19.50
C PHE A 24 10.19 18.35 -19.24
N ILE A 25 10.60 18.89 -18.10
CA ILE A 25 12.03 19.01 -17.76
C ILE A 25 12.47 17.99 -16.72
N MET A 26 11.54 17.55 -15.87
CA MET A 26 11.84 16.64 -14.77
C MET A 26 10.57 15.91 -14.31
N PHE A 27 10.71 14.63 -14.01
CA PHE A 27 9.79 13.89 -13.15
C PHE A 27 10.43 13.70 -11.78
N THR A 28 9.65 13.93 -10.74
CA THR A 28 9.97 13.60 -9.36
C THR A 28 9.05 12.46 -8.95
N ILE A 29 9.60 11.28 -8.73
CA ILE A 29 8.84 10.09 -8.35
C ILE A 29 9.03 9.88 -6.84
N GLN A 30 7.93 9.97 -6.11
CA GLN A 30 7.88 9.67 -4.69
C GLN A 30 7.18 8.33 -4.45
N PHE A 31 7.86 7.48 -3.71
CA PHE A 31 7.33 6.21 -3.25
C PHE A 31 6.54 6.44 -1.97
N VAL A 32 5.26 6.11 -1.95
CA VAL A 32 4.43 6.28 -0.76
C VAL A 32 4.18 4.95 -0.09
N ILE A 33 4.45 4.92 1.20
CA ILE A 33 4.18 3.80 2.11
C ILE A 33 3.02 4.26 3.00
N GLY A 34 1.93 4.66 2.35
CA GLY A 34 0.76 5.25 2.98
C GLY A 34 -0.27 4.17 3.26
N TYR A 35 -0.24 3.62 4.47
CA TYR A 35 -1.35 2.86 5.04
C TYR A 35 -2.06 3.77 6.06
N THR A 36 -2.30 3.33 7.29
CA THR A 36 -2.82 4.24 8.34
C THR A 36 -1.79 5.23 8.87
N ASP A 37 -0.56 5.23 8.34
CA ASP A 37 0.49 6.22 8.61
C ASP A 37 0.93 6.87 7.30
N GLU A 38 0.30 7.99 6.97
CA GLU A 38 0.57 8.76 5.75
C GLU A 38 1.89 9.54 5.81
N SER A 39 2.57 9.57 6.96
CA SER A 39 3.84 10.28 7.10
C SER A 39 5.04 9.47 6.60
N ARG A 40 4.87 8.14 6.43
CA ARG A 40 5.93 7.25 5.96
C ARG A 40 6.04 7.31 4.45
N THR A 41 7.10 7.98 3.97
CA THR A 41 7.43 8.06 2.56
C THR A 41 8.76 7.34 2.30
N GLY A 42 8.83 6.66 1.16
CA GLY A 42 10.06 6.13 0.61
C GLY A 42 10.92 7.23 0.00
N PRO A 43 12.01 6.86 -0.70
CA PRO A 43 12.88 7.83 -1.34
C PRO A 43 12.13 8.61 -2.41
N THR A 44 12.54 9.87 -2.58
CA THR A 44 12.18 10.69 -3.73
C THR A 44 13.28 10.54 -4.77
N LEU A 45 12.90 10.19 -6.00
CA LEU A 45 13.81 9.99 -7.12
C LEU A 45 13.52 11.02 -8.22
N ASP A 46 14.54 11.79 -8.59
CA ASP A 46 14.43 12.79 -9.65
C ASP A 46 14.99 12.27 -10.97
N PHE A 47 14.20 12.39 -12.04
CA PHE A 47 14.53 11.94 -13.38
C PHE A 47 14.43 13.11 -14.37
N PRO A 48 15.56 13.64 -14.85
CA PRO A 48 15.58 14.63 -15.93
C PRO A 48 14.99 14.06 -17.22
N ILE A 49 14.19 14.86 -17.93
CA ILE A 49 13.53 14.43 -19.17
C ILE A 49 14.27 14.98 -20.37
N SER A 50 14.87 14.07 -21.14
CA SER A 50 15.61 14.39 -22.37
C SER A 50 14.82 14.10 -23.65
N GLU A 51 13.76 13.31 -23.58
CA GLU A 51 12.97 12.86 -24.73
C GLU A 51 11.46 12.94 -24.46
N PRO A 52 10.61 13.18 -25.48
CA PRO A 52 9.17 13.32 -25.30
C PRO A 52 8.44 12.00 -25.03
N LYS A 53 9.06 10.85 -25.31
CA LYS A 53 8.54 9.54 -24.94
C LYS A 53 9.69 8.70 -24.44
N SER A 54 9.56 8.10 -23.27
CA SER A 54 10.57 7.18 -22.78
C SER A 54 10.02 6.31 -21.66
N THR A 55 10.92 5.52 -21.10
CA THR A 55 10.65 4.61 -19.99
C THR A 55 11.70 4.83 -18.91
N ILE A 56 11.24 5.09 -17.69
CA ILE A 56 12.07 5.11 -16.48
C ILE A 56 12.02 3.71 -15.86
N VAL A 57 13.20 3.15 -15.59
CA VAL A 57 13.39 1.83 -15.03
C VAL A 57 14.04 2.00 -13.67
N ILE A 58 13.29 1.72 -12.60
CA ILE A 58 13.74 1.89 -11.20
C ILE A 58 14.04 0.52 -10.62
N GLY A 59 15.25 0.35 -10.09
CA GLY A 59 15.67 -0.88 -9.45
C GLY A 59 15.16 -0.99 -8.02
N THR A 60 14.91 -2.21 -7.53
CA THR A 60 14.45 -2.41 -6.13
C THR A 60 15.49 -2.01 -5.09
N ALA A 61 16.78 -1.99 -5.44
CA ALA A 61 17.86 -1.54 -4.55
C ALA A 61 17.80 -0.03 -4.27
N GLU A 62 17.19 0.76 -5.15
CA GLU A 62 17.04 2.21 -5.01
C GLU A 62 15.87 2.57 -4.07
N VAL A 63 15.06 1.58 -3.68
CA VAL A 63 13.85 1.75 -2.88
C VAL A 63 13.84 0.69 -1.76
N PRO A 64 14.49 0.94 -0.62
CA PRO A 64 14.68 -0.05 0.45
C PRO A 64 13.39 -0.66 1.00
N ASP A 65 12.28 0.09 0.95
CA ASP A 65 10.95 -0.32 1.42
C ASP A 65 9.97 -0.57 0.25
N ILE A 66 10.46 -0.95 -0.94
CA ILE A 66 9.61 -1.18 -2.12
C ILE A 66 8.50 -2.20 -1.87
N CYS A 67 8.79 -3.18 -1.00
CA CYS A 67 7.88 -4.23 -0.54
C CYS A 67 6.67 -3.70 0.24
N LEU A 68 6.73 -2.45 0.67
CA LEU A 68 5.74 -1.80 1.49
C LEU A 68 5.02 -0.69 0.74
N THR A 69 5.48 -0.36 -0.47
CA THR A 69 4.97 0.77 -1.23
C THR A 69 3.52 0.49 -1.64
N SER A 70 2.61 1.32 -1.14
CA SER A 70 1.18 1.24 -1.44
C SER A 70 0.81 2.08 -2.66
N SER A 71 1.58 3.10 -3.00
CA SER A 71 1.32 3.94 -4.18
C SER A 71 2.57 4.69 -4.63
N LEU A 72 2.53 5.21 -5.87
CA LEU A 72 3.50 6.18 -6.35
C LEU A 72 2.82 7.53 -6.58
N TYR A 73 3.49 8.59 -6.17
CA TYR A 73 3.18 9.95 -6.61
C TYR A 73 4.25 10.37 -7.61
N ILE A 74 3.82 10.79 -8.80
CA ILE A 74 4.73 11.28 -9.82
C ILE A 74 4.43 12.75 -10.03
N GLY A 75 5.26 13.59 -9.42
CA GLY A 75 5.29 15.02 -9.65
C GLY A 75 6.02 15.33 -10.95
N TYR A 76 5.57 16.36 -11.66
CA TYR A 76 6.22 16.84 -12.87
C TYR A 76 6.28 18.36 -12.91
N SER A 77 7.31 18.87 -13.59
CA SER A 77 7.43 20.28 -13.92
C SER A 77 7.51 20.44 -15.44
N GLN A 78 6.63 21.28 -15.97
CA GLN A 78 6.55 21.63 -17.38
C GLN A 78 6.54 23.16 -17.49
N PRO A 79 7.53 23.80 -18.14
CA PRO A 79 7.42 25.20 -18.49
C PRO A 79 6.33 25.39 -19.56
N ILE A 80 5.27 26.14 -19.24
CA ILE A 80 4.25 26.62 -20.19
C ILE A 80 4.40 28.14 -20.28
N ASP A 81 4.62 28.66 -21.49
CA ASP A 81 4.83 30.09 -21.74
C ASP A 81 5.93 30.73 -20.85
N GLY A 82 7.00 29.98 -20.59
CA GLY A 82 8.14 30.43 -19.78
C GLY A 82 7.88 30.46 -18.27
N LYS A 83 6.73 29.95 -17.80
CA LYS A 83 6.41 29.79 -16.37
C LYS A 83 6.44 28.32 -15.98
N PRO A 84 7.03 27.95 -14.84
CA PRO A 84 6.95 26.59 -14.34
C PRO A 84 5.49 26.27 -14.01
N ASN A 85 4.93 25.27 -14.69
CA ASN A 85 3.69 24.63 -14.32
C ASN A 85 4.03 23.29 -13.67
N THR A 86 3.45 23.02 -12.52
CA THR A 86 3.66 21.77 -11.79
C THR A 86 2.36 21.00 -11.69
N GLY A 87 2.43 19.68 -11.81
CA GLY A 87 1.31 18.79 -11.53
C GLY A 87 1.81 17.49 -10.91
N ASP A 88 0.87 16.67 -10.48
CA ASP A 88 1.14 15.38 -9.86
C ASP A 88 0.10 14.35 -10.32
N GLU A 89 0.54 13.10 -10.47
CA GLU A 89 -0.32 11.95 -10.74
C GLU A 89 -0.14 10.89 -9.64
N PHE A 90 -1.26 10.35 -9.16
CA PHE A 90 -1.31 9.27 -8.18
C PHE A 90 -1.54 7.93 -8.86
N PHE A 91 -0.69 6.96 -8.55
CA PHE A 91 -0.81 5.59 -9.04
C PHE A 91 -0.95 4.62 -7.86
N PRO A 92 -2.15 4.05 -7.62
CA PRO A 92 -2.32 3.03 -6.60
C PRO A 92 -1.52 1.80 -7.02
N LEU A 93 -0.64 1.33 -6.12
CA LEU A 93 0.04 0.06 -6.29
C LEU A 93 -0.80 -1.06 -5.66
N PRO A 94 -0.48 -2.32 -5.96
CA PRO A 94 -1.31 -3.45 -5.55
C PRO A 94 -1.54 -3.59 -4.03
N LEU A 95 -0.56 -3.20 -3.21
CA LEU A 95 -0.70 -3.19 -1.74
C LEU A 95 -1.66 -2.12 -1.23
N TYR A 96 -2.00 -1.10 -2.06
CA TYR A 96 -3.01 -0.09 -1.72
C TYR A 96 -4.32 -0.73 -1.29
N GLN A 97 -4.77 -1.77 -2.01
CA GLN A 97 -6.05 -2.42 -1.73
C GLN A 97 -6.08 -3.10 -0.36
N LEU A 98 -4.93 -3.55 0.16
CA LEU A 98 -4.87 -4.12 1.52
C LEU A 98 -5.13 -3.06 2.61
N GLY A 99 -4.80 -1.80 2.37
CA GLY A 99 -5.12 -0.72 3.30
C GLY A 99 -6.49 -0.07 3.07
N ASP A 100 -7.01 -0.17 1.84
CA ASP A 100 -8.21 0.55 1.41
C ASP A 100 -9.49 -0.32 1.48
N ASP A 101 -9.43 -1.58 1.05
CA ASP A 101 -10.62 -2.42 0.91
C ASP A 101 -10.93 -3.21 2.19
N ARG A 102 -11.82 -2.64 3.00
CA ARG A 102 -12.37 -3.29 4.22
C ARG A 102 -13.04 -4.63 3.93
N ASN A 103 -13.55 -4.86 2.72
CA ASN A 103 -14.21 -6.13 2.39
C ASN A 103 -13.23 -7.31 2.36
N LEU A 104 -11.92 -7.04 2.19
CA LEU A 104 -10.88 -8.06 2.31
C LEU A 104 -10.74 -8.60 3.74
N TYR A 105 -11.29 -7.91 4.75
CA TYR A 105 -11.22 -8.28 6.16
C TYR A 105 -12.60 -8.59 6.73
N SER A 106 -13.41 -9.31 5.95
CA SER A 106 -14.71 -9.78 6.43
C SER A 106 -14.56 -10.63 7.69
N TYR A 107 -15.54 -10.56 8.59
CA TYR A 107 -15.49 -11.28 9.85
C TYR A 107 -16.86 -11.80 10.27
N HIS A 108 -16.85 -12.86 11.07
CA HIS A 108 -18.01 -13.47 11.70
C HIS A 108 -17.82 -13.49 13.21
N VAL A 109 -18.77 -12.95 13.97
CA VAL A 109 -18.76 -12.97 15.44
C VAL A 109 -19.54 -14.19 15.93
N GLY A 110 -18.85 -15.12 16.59
CA GLY A 110 -19.45 -16.24 17.31
C GLY A 110 -19.77 -15.89 18.77
N ALA A 111 -20.00 -16.91 19.61
CA ALA A 111 -20.40 -16.71 21.01
C ALA A 111 -19.34 -16.00 21.86
N SER A 112 -18.07 -16.37 21.71
CA SER A 112 -16.90 -15.73 22.35
C SER A 112 -15.87 -15.26 21.35
N ASP A 113 -15.83 -15.86 20.16
CA ASP A 113 -14.73 -15.74 19.22
C ASP A 113 -15.13 -14.91 18.01
N VAL A 114 -14.16 -14.31 17.32
CA VAL A 114 -14.37 -13.70 16.02
C VAL A 114 -13.53 -14.40 14.98
N VAL A 115 -14.15 -14.78 13.87
CA VAL A 115 -13.46 -15.41 12.74
C VAL A 115 -13.28 -14.37 11.64
N PHE A 116 -12.03 -14.06 11.29
CA PHE A 116 -11.73 -13.26 10.10
C PHE A 116 -11.55 -14.16 8.89
N HIS A 117 -12.01 -13.67 7.74
CA HIS A 117 -11.77 -14.26 6.43
C HIS A 117 -11.07 -13.22 5.56
N TRP A 118 -9.93 -13.61 4.98
CA TRP A 118 -9.22 -12.80 4.02
C TRP A 118 -8.87 -13.61 2.77
N PRO A 119 -8.73 -12.97 1.61
CA PRO A 119 -8.43 -13.69 0.38
C PRO A 119 -7.09 -14.41 0.47
N THR A 120 -7.12 -15.73 0.23
CA THR A 120 -5.92 -16.57 0.09
C THR A 120 -5.23 -16.40 -1.26
N ASN A 121 -5.95 -15.78 -2.19
CA ASN A 121 -5.54 -15.50 -3.56
C ASN A 121 -5.26 -14.00 -3.75
N LEU A 122 -4.68 -13.32 -2.75
CA LEU A 122 -4.02 -12.04 -2.94
C LEU A 122 -2.84 -12.26 -3.90
N THR A 123 -3.15 -12.47 -5.18
CA THR A 123 -2.26 -12.79 -6.29
C THR A 123 -1.64 -11.53 -6.86
N ALA A 124 -2.13 -10.37 -6.44
CA ALA A 124 -1.50 -9.12 -6.72
C ALA A 124 -0.30 -8.95 -5.76
N TYR A 125 0.79 -9.63 -6.16
CA TYR A 125 2.18 -9.29 -5.89
C TYR A 125 2.75 -9.80 -4.55
N ASP A 126 3.43 -10.95 -4.63
CA ASP A 126 4.54 -11.40 -3.77
C ASP A 126 5.70 -10.37 -3.75
N VAL A 127 5.44 -9.10 -3.45
CA VAL A 127 6.51 -8.10 -3.29
C VAL A 127 7.20 -8.45 -1.99
N CYS A 128 8.31 -9.16 -2.14
CA CYS A 128 9.22 -9.60 -1.07
C CYS A 128 8.69 -10.68 -0.12
N GLY A 129 7.69 -11.49 -0.51
CA GLY A 129 7.26 -12.64 0.31
C GLY A 129 6.45 -12.27 1.55
N VAL A 130 5.91 -11.05 1.61
CA VAL A 130 5.19 -10.49 2.77
C VAL A 130 3.89 -11.26 3.10
N LEU A 131 3.44 -12.20 2.29
CA LEU A 131 2.18 -12.94 2.53
C LEU A 131 2.37 -14.39 3.04
N LEU A 132 3.49 -15.06 2.75
CA LEU A 132 3.71 -16.45 3.19
C LEU A 132 4.62 -16.48 4.41
N GLY A 133 4.02 -16.64 5.60
CA GLY A 133 4.74 -16.74 6.87
C GLY A 133 4.83 -15.45 7.70
N THR A 134 4.36 -14.32 7.16
CA THR A 134 4.21 -13.08 7.94
C THR A 134 3.09 -13.22 8.96
N THR A 135 3.38 -12.78 10.18
CA THR A 135 2.41 -12.70 11.27
C THR A 135 1.72 -11.34 11.27
N LEU A 136 0.40 -11.33 11.18
CA LEU A 136 -0.44 -10.18 11.47
C LEU A 136 -0.76 -10.13 12.95
N THR A 137 -0.75 -8.94 13.49
CA THR A 137 -1.23 -8.63 14.83
C THR A 137 -2.49 -7.80 14.73
N ILE A 138 -3.54 -8.30 15.37
CA ILE A 138 -4.80 -7.59 15.54
C ILE A 138 -4.85 -7.05 16.95
N THR A 139 -5.19 -5.77 17.09
CA THR A 139 -5.34 -5.14 18.40
C THR A 139 -6.67 -4.42 18.53
N ALA A 140 -7.42 -4.73 19.58
CA ALA A 140 -8.63 -3.99 19.94
C ALA A 140 -8.27 -2.71 20.70
N LYS A 141 -8.69 -1.54 20.20
CA LYS A 141 -8.37 -0.24 20.83
C LYS A 141 -9.01 -0.06 22.22
N LYS A 142 -10.14 -0.72 22.48
CA LYS A 142 -10.92 -0.57 23.73
C LYS A 142 -10.16 -1.06 24.97
N ASP A 143 -9.49 -2.19 24.89
CA ASP A 143 -8.84 -2.88 26.01
C ASP A 143 -7.37 -3.24 25.74
N GLY A 144 -6.87 -2.96 24.54
CA GLY A 144 -5.49 -3.26 24.14
C GLY A 144 -5.24 -4.76 23.95
N ALA A 145 -6.27 -5.59 23.92
CA ALA A 145 -6.11 -7.01 23.69
C ALA A 145 -5.51 -7.24 22.29
N THR A 146 -4.52 -8.14 22.23
CA THR A 146 -3.76 -8.43 21.01
C THR A 146 -3.82 -9.90 20.66
N TRP A 147 -3.83 -10.18 19.36
CA TRP A 147 -3.81 -11.53 18.84
C TRP A 147 -2.93 -11.60 17.60
N MET A 148 -2.17 -12.68 17.45
CA MET A 148 -1.20 -12.86 16.38
C MET A 148 -1.56 -14.04 15.50
N VAL A 149 -1.42 -13.89 14.17
CA VAL A 149 -1.71 -14.98 13.24
C VAL A 149 -0.92 -14.92 11.93
N PRO A 150 -0.44 -16.06 11.39
CA PRO A 150 0.11 -16.10 10.03
C PRO A 150 -0.96 -15.83 8.94
N ILE A 151 -0.60 -15.05 7.93
CA ILE A 151 -1.44 -14.73 6.75
C ILE A 151 -1.81 -15.97 5.92
N SER A 152 -1.03 -17.05 5.99
CA SER A 152 -1.13 -18.21 5.08
C SER A 152 -2.40 -19.06 5.23
N ASN A 153 -3.25 -18.83 6.22
CA ASN A 153 -4.37 -19.72 6.53
C ASN A 153 -5.75 -19.28 5.95
N GLY A 154 -5.85 -18.09 5.34
CA GLY A 154 -7.10 -17.58 4.72
C GLY A 154 -8.28 -17.30 5.66
N THR A 155 -8.24 -17.88 6.85
CA THR A 155 -9.24 -17.72 7.89
C THR A 155 -8.53 -17.84 9.23
N THR A 156 -8.95 -17.03 10.19
CA THR A 156 -8.42 -17.08 11.56
C THR A 156 -9.49 -16.82 12.58
N THR A 157 -9.52 -17.68 13.59
CA THR A 157 -10.35 -17.51 14.77
C THR A 157 -9.56 -16.77 15.85
N PHE A 158 -10.15 -15.71 16.38
CA PHE A 158 -9.65 -14.89 17.47
C PHE A 158 -10.48 -15.16 18.72
N PRO A 159 -9.96 -15.97 19.66
CA PRO A 159 -10.70 -16.34 20.85
C PRO A 159 -10.95 -15.12 21.73
N ASN A 160 -12.16 -15.03 22.30
CA ASN A 160 -12.59 -13.99 23.23
C ASN A 160 -12.68 -12.55 22.68
N LEU A 161 -12.34 -12.30 21.40
CA LEU A 161 -12.43 -10.97 20.79
C LEU A 161 -13.87 -10.43 20.79
N ALA A 162 -14.89 -11.31 20.79
CA ALA A 162 -16.29 -10.89 20.83
C ALA A 162 -16.63 -10.06 22.08
N HIS A 163 -15.97 -10.32 23.21
CA HIS A 163 -16.19 -9.57 24.46
C HIS A 163 -15.63 -8.14 24.41
N SER A 164 -14.65 -7.90 23.54
CA SER A 164 -14.08 -6.57 23.33
C SER A 164 -14.93 -5.72 22.39
N LEU A 165 -15.89 -6.32 21.66
CA LEU A 165 -16.77 -5.61 20.74
C LEU A 165 -17.89 -4.81 21.47
N PRO A 166 -18.43 -3.74 20.86
CA PRO A 166 -17.92 -3.09 19.66
C PRO A 166 -16.61 -2.34 19.94
N SER A 167 -15.71 -2.33 18.96
CA SER A 167 -14.37 -1.75 19.11
C SER A 167 -13.77 -1.35 17.77
N TRP A 168 -12.92 -0.32 17.79
CA TRP A 168 -11.96 -0.12 16.70
C TRP A 168 -10.88 -1.19 16.80
N VAL A 169 -10.61 -1.83 15.68
CA VAL A 169 -9.57 -2.84 15.55
C VAL A 169 -8.62 -2.41 14.45
N TYR A 170 -7.31 -2.57 14.68
CA TYR A 170 -6.31 -2.34 13.65
C TYR A 170 -5.50 -3.61 13.39
N LEU A 171 -5.22 -3.88 12.11
CA LEU A 171 -4.34 -4.96 11.68
C LEU A 171 -2.95 -4.41 11.40
N ARG A 172 -1.93 -5.10 11.87
CA ARG A 172 -0.55 -4.66 11.80
C ARG A 172 0.37 -5.79 11.38
N ILE A 173 1.37 -5.50 10.55
CA ILE A 173 2.51 -6.38 10.31
C ILE A 173 3.63 -5.92 11.25
N ASP A 174 3.82 -6.64 12.36
CA ASP A 174 4.73 -6.22 13.42
C ASP A 174 6.19 -6.18 12.97
N SER A 175 6.63 -7.14 12.15
CA SER A 175 8.00 -7.19 11.63
C SER A 175 8.37 -5.98 10.78
N LEU A 176 7.39 -5.27 10.23
CA LEU A 176 7.57 -4.10 9.37
C LEU A 176 7.16 -2.80 10.07
N ASN A 177 6.62 -2.89 11.29
CA ASN A 177 6.05 -1.78 12.06
C ASN A 177 4.99 -0.99 11.25
N ILE A 178 4.09 -1.70 10.56
CA ILE A 178 3.08 -1.09 9.68
C ILE A 178 1.70 -1.54 10.07
N THR A 179 0.81 -0.57 10.28
CA THR A 179 -0.61 -0.81 10.41
C THR A 179 -1.24 -0.77 9.02
N LEU A 180 -1.82 -1.88 8.57
CA LEU A 180 -2.42 -2.01 7.25
C LEU A 180 -3.73 -1.25 7.16
N ILE A 181 -4.63 -1.50 8.11
CA ILE A 181 -5.98 -0.93 8.11
C ILE A 181 -6.50 -0.81 9.54
N ASP A 182 -7.39 0.15 9.77
CA ASP A 182 -8.25 0.21 10.94
C ASP A 182 -9.73 0.31 10.57
N PHE A 183 -10.56 -0.42 11.29
CA PHE A 183 -12.00 -0.48 11.03
C PHE A 183 -12.76 -0.79 12.32
N TYR A 184 -14.02 -0.39 12.34
CA TYR A 184 -14.88 -0.58 13.48
C TYR A 184 -15.62 -1.90 13.37
N MET A 185 -15.54 -2.71 14.42
CA MET A 185 -16.21 -4.00 14.49
C MET A 185 -17.41 -3.92 15.43
N TYR A 186 -18.50 -4.56 15.04
CA TYR A 186 -19.73 -4.64 15.80
C TYR A 186 -20.03 -6.09 16.17
N PRO A 187 -20.66 -6.36 17.33
CA PRO A 187 -21.26 -7.66 17.60
C PRO A 187 -22.37 -7.93 16.56
N ILE A 188 -22.50 -9.17 16.11
CA ILE A 188 -23.65 -9.57 15.27
C ILE A 188 -24.87 -9.69 16.19
N VAL A 189 -25.97 -9.05 15.80
CA VAL A 189 -27.29 -9.14 16.45
C VAL A 189 -28.05 -10.32 15.91
#